data_AF-A0A839I4H0-F1
#
_entry.id   AF-A0A839I4H0-F1
#
_cell.length_a   1.000
_cell.length_b   1.000
_cell.length_c   1.000
_cell.angle_alpha   90.00
_cell.angle_beta   90.00
_cell.angle_gamma   90.00
#
_symmetry.space_group_name_H-M   'P 1'
#
loop_
_entity.id
_entity.type
_entity.pdbx_description
1 polymer ?
#
loop_
_entity_poly.entity_id
_entity_poly.type
_entity_poly.pdbx_seq_one_letter_code
_entity_poly.pdbx_strand_id
1 'polypeptide(L)'
;MKLFISAILALLLVGCSSSSQAEKEKNADDWFNYGEFRAKKGFVVQTQEQLEAMNPKEVITGEFYNAYFSGHEEGTIVYCTQVPYILGLSEEPYFGLCDQSHPKFKEEYEKGVNHKKNKK
;
A
#
# COMPACT_ATOMS: atom_id res chain seq x y z
N MET A 1 -58.84 17.55 6.70
CA MET A 1 -57.92 16.39 6.83
C MET A 1 -56.89 16.35 5.69
N LYS A 2 -55.98 17.34 5.59
CA LYS A 2 -54.83 17.26 4.66
C LYS A 2 -53.53 17.84 5.25
N LEU A 3 -53.60 18.61 6.35
CA LEU A 3 -52.43 19.23 6.98
C LEU A 3 -51.73 18.35 8.03
N PHE A 4 -52.37 17.28 8.53
CA PHE A 4 -51.75 16.40 9.54
C PHE A 4 -50.84 15.32 8.94
N ILE A 5 -50.98 15.02 7.64
CA ILE A 5 -50.17 13.98 6.97
C ILE A 5 -48.78 14.51 6.62
N SER A 6 -48.64 15.82 6.40
CA SER A 6 -47.37 16.43 5.98
C SER A 6 -46.37 16.65 7.14
N ALA A 7 -46.81 16.55 8.40
CA ALA A 7 -45.96 16.78 9.56
C ALA A 7 -45.21 15.51 10.03
N ILE A 8 -45.71 14.32 9.70
CA ILE A 8 -45.14 13.04 10.16
C ILE A 8 -43.93 12.62 9.31
N LEU A 9 -43.85 13.07 8.05
CA LEU A 9 -42.77 12.70 7.13
C LEU A 9 -41.46 13.49 7.38
N ALA A 10 -41.52 14.64 8.05
CA ALA A 10 -40.36 15.48 8.33
C ALA A 10 -39.50 14.99 9.52
N LEU A 11 -40.00 14.04 10.32
CA LEU A 11 -39.29 13.52 11.51
C LEU A 11 -38.37 12.32 11.23
N LEU A 12 -38.33 11.81 9.99
CA LEU A 12 -37.51 10.63 9.63
C LEU A 12 -36.10 10.98 9.11
N LEU A 13 -35.68 12.25 9.14
CA LEU A 13 -34.41 12.71 8.56
C LEU A 13 -33.27 12.93 9.57
N VAL A 14 -33.42 12.56 10.84
CA VAL A 14 -32.33 12.54 11.83
C VAL A 14 -31.82 11.11 12.03
N GLY A 15 -30.91 10.70 11.15
CA GLY A 15 -30.37 9.33 11.17
C GLY A 15 -29.10 9.13 10.35
N CYS A 16 -28.20 10.11 10.25
CA CYS A 16 -26.81 9.81 9.96
C CYS A 16 -26.06 9.88 11.29
N SER A 17 -26.02 8.75 12.02
CA SER A 17 -25.04 8.58 13.07
C SER A 17 -23.66 8.66 12.43
N SER A 18 -23.00 9.81 12.56
CA SER A 18 -21.55 9.85 12.52
C SER A 18 -21.09 9.09 13.76
N SER A 19 -21.10 7.76 13.67
CA SER A 19 -20.28 6.94 14.54
C SER A 19 -18.86 7.40 14.20
N SER A 20 -18.27 8.21 15.08
CA SER A 20 -16.82 8.32 15.13
C SER A 20 -16.33 6.91 15.39
N GLN A 21 -16.08 6.16 14.32
CA GLN A 21 -15.36 4.90 14.41
C GLN A 21 -14.07 5.28 15.11
N ALA A 22 -13.93 4.88 16.37
CA ALA A 22 -12.64 4.98 17.05
C ALA A 22 -11.63 4.36 16.09
N GLU A 23 -10.59 5.12 15.74
CA GLU A 23 -9.51 4.58 14.90
C GLU A 23 -9.05 3.29 15.59
N LYS A 24 -9.23 2.15 14.93
CA LYS A 24 -8.82 0.86 15.47
C LYS A 24 -7.34 0.98 15.81
N GLU A 25 -6.97 0.68 17.05
CA GLU A 25 -5.56 0.62 17.44
C GLU A 25 -4.82 -0.33 16.49
N LYS A 26 -3.72 0.17 15.91
CA LYS A 26 -2.91 -0.63 14.99
C LYS A 26 -2.26 -1.78 15.72
N ASN A 27 -2.21 -2.93 15.06
CA ASN A 27 -1.53 -4.13 15.56
C ASN A 27 -0.40 -4.57 14.62
N ALA A 28 0.30 -5.65 14.99
CA ALA A 28 1.37 -6.22 14.17
C ALA A 28 0.89 -6.61 12.76
N ASP A 29 -0.31 -7.16 12.60
CA ASP A 29 -0.87 -7.56 11.30
C ASP A 29 -1.03 -6.34 10.36
N ASP A 30 -1.46 -5.20 10.90
CA ASP A 30 -1.60 -3.96 10.12
C ASP A 30 -0.23 -3.53 9.54
N TRP A 31 0.85 -3.69 10.31
CA TRP A 31 2.22 -3.40 9.86
C TRP A 31 2.77 -4.44 8.88
N PHE A 32 2.49 -5.72 9.10
CA PHE A 32 2.80 -6.78 8.13
C PHE A 32 2.15 -6.50 6.78
N ASN A 33 0.84 -6.24 6.77
CA ASN A 33 0.09 -5.93 5.54
C ASN A 33 0.63 -4.67 4.86
N TYR A 34 1.05 -3.66 5.63
CA TYR A 34 1.67 -2.46 5.08
C TYR A 34 3.02 -2.75 4.41
N GLY A 35 3.89 -3.54 5.03
CA GLY A 35 5.15 -3.98 4.46
C GLY A 35 4.96 -4.79 3.17
N GLU A 36 4.01 -5.74 3.20
CA GLU A 36 3.67 -6.57 2.05
C GLU A 36 3.14 -5.75 0.88
N PHE A 37 2.21 -4.83 1.15
CA PHE A 37 1.68 -3.91 0.15
C PHE A 37 2.79 -3.06 -0.49
N ARG A 38 3.68 -2.51 0.34
CA ARG A 38 4.81 -1.68 -0.11
C ARG A 38 5.72 -2.46 -1.06
N ALA A 39 6.13 -3.67 -0.69
CA ALA A 39 6.99 -4.49 -1.53
C ALA A 39 6.29 -4.91 -2.83
N LYS A 40 5.00 -5.28 -2.79
CA LYS A 40 4.17 -5.56 -3.98
C LYS A 40 4.04 -4.36 -4.93
N LYS A 41 4.37 -3.15 -4.48
CA LYS A 41 4.45 -1.92 -5.30
C LYS A 41 5.87 -1.54 -5.71
N GLY A 42 6.84 -2.43 -5.50
CA GLY A 42 8.23 -2.26 -5.92
C GLY A 42 9.08 -1.41 -4.98
N PHE A 43 8.52 -0.91 -3.86
CA PHE A 43 9.25 -0.09 -2.91
C PHE A 43 10.24 -0.93 -2.10
N VAL A 44 11.45 -0.41 -1.95
CA VAL A 44 12.46 -0.97 -1.04
C VAL A 44 12.04 -0.82 0.42
N VAL A 45 12.60 -1.70 1.25
CA VAL A 45 12.40 -1.70 2.70
C VAL A 45 12.87 -0.36 3.27
N GLN A 46 12.14 0.14 4.25
CA GLN A 46 12.51 1.34 4.99
C GLN A 46 13.04 0.97 6.36
N THR A 47 13.97 1.78 6.86
CA THR A 47 14.42 1.65 8.25
C THR A 47 13.31 2.09 9.21
N GLN A 48 13.43 1.71 10.48
CA GLN A 48 12.47 2.12 11.49
C GLN A 48 12.36 3.65 11.59
N GLU A 49 13.49 4.36 11.55
CA GLU A 49 13.53 5.83 11.62
C GLU A 49 12.82 6.47 10.42
N GLN A 50 12.95 5.88 9.23
CA GLN A 50 12.23 6.35 8.05
C GLN A 50 10.72 6.17 8.22
N LEU A 51 10.28 5.01 8.73
CA LEU A 51 8.86 4.75 9.02
C LEU A 51 8.30 5.72 10.05
N GLU A 52 9.05 5.99 11.12
CA GLU A 52 8.69 6.99 12.14
C GLU A 52 8.54 8.39 11.52
N ALA A 53 9.47 8.79 10.64
CA ALA A 53 9.42 10.08 9.96
C ALA A 53 8.18 10.25 9.06
N MET A 54 7.69 9.19 8.41
CA MET A 54 6.47 9.26 7.59
C MET A 54 5.19 9.05 8.39
N ASN A 55 5.28 8.50 9.60
CA ASN A 55 4.14 8.22 10.47
C ASN A 55 4.32 8.93 11.81
N PRO A 56 4.34 10.28 11.85
CA PRO A 56 4.70 11.05 13.05
C PRO A 56 3.71 10.91 14.22
N LYS A 57 2.55 10.27 13.99
CA LYS A 57 1.53 9.97 15.01
C LYS A 57 1.64 8.55 15.56
N GLU A 58 2.50 7.73 14.97
CA GLU A 58 2.68 6.33 15.33
C GLU A 58 4.02 6.13 16.02
N VAL A 59 4.02 5.40 17.13
CA VAL A 59 5.25 4.89 17.70
C VAL A 59 5.55 3.56 17.04
N ILE A 60 6.62 3.49 16.25
CA ILE A 60 7.04 2.24 15.61
C ILE A 60 7.80 1.41 16.63
N THR A 61 7.11 0.48 17.28
CA THR A 61 7.76 -0.46 18.20
C THR A 61 8.63 -1.45 17.42
N GLY A 62 9.53 -2.15 18.12
CA GLY A 62 10.29 -3.25 17.52
C GLY A 62 9.38 -4.37 16.99
N GLU A 63 8.25 -4.62 17.63
CA GLU A 63 7.23 -5.58 17.14
C GLU A 63 6.64 -5.12 15.80
N PHE A 64 6.25 -3.84 15.69
CA PHE A 64 5.70 -3.26 14.47
C PHE A 64 6.71 -3.24 13.34
N TYR A 65 7.97 -2.89 13.64
CA TYR A 65 9.04 -2.92 12.64
C TYR A 65 9.31 -4.35 12.14
N ASN A 66 9.39 -5.33 13.04
CA ASN A 66 9.61 -6.73 12.65
C ASN A 66 8.45 -7.28 11.81
N ALA A 67 7.21 -6.94 12.15
CA ALA A 67 6.04 -7.30 11.35
C ALA A 67 6.09 -6.67 9.95
N TYR A 68 6.38 -5.36 9.87
CA TYR A 68 6.60 -4.66 8.61
C TYR A 68 7.69 -5.30 7.76
N PHE A 69 8.84 -5.59 8.35
CA PHE A 69 9.96 -6.22 7.67
C PHE A 69 9.57 -7.59 7.12
N SER A 70 8.93 -8.43 7.94
CA SER A 70 8.47 -9.77 7.51
C SER A 70 7.46 -9.68 6.37
N GLY A 71 6.49 -8.76 6.45
CA GLY A 71 5.54 -8.53 5.36
C GLY A 71 6.23 -8.04 4.09
N HIS A 72 7.23 -7.17 4.23
CA HIS A 72 8.02 -6.68 3.10
C HIS A 72 8.80 -7.80 2.41
N GLU A 73 9.37 -8.75 3.15
CA GLU A 73 10.01 -9.94 2.59
C GLU A 73 9.01 -10.79 1.78
N GLU A 74 7.83 -11.06 2.32
CA GLU A 74 6.77 -11.81 1.61
C GLU A 74 6.31 -11.09 0.32
N GLY A 75 6.08 -9.77 0.40
CA GLY A 75 5.73 -8.99 -0.76
C GLY A 75 6.87 -8.89 -1.79
N THR A 76 8.13 -8.99 -1.37
CA THR A 76 9.31 -9.01 -2.25
C THR A 76 9.35 -10.29 -3.08
N ILE A 77 9.07 -11.43 -2.45
CA ILE A 77 8.94 -12.72 -3.14
C ILE A 77 7.90 -12.59 -4.25
N VAL A 78 6.71 -12.05 -3.94
CA VAL A 78 5.65 -11.84 -4.93
C VAL A 78 6.09 -10.88 -6.02
N TYR A 79 6.64 -9.72 -5.67
CA TYR A 79 7.04 -8.72 -6.66
C TYR A 79 8.07 -9.24 -7.65
N CYS A 80 9.09 -9.97 -7.17
CA CYS A 80 10.18 -10.48 -7.99
C CYS A 80 9.81 -11.67 -8.88
N THR A 81 8.63 -12.28 -8.69
CA THR A 81 8.08 -13.30 -9.61
C THR A 81 7.42 -12.71 -10.86
N GLN A 82 7.20 -11.39 -10.88
CA GLN A 82 6.62 -10.72 -12.05
C GLN A 82 7.60 -10.71 -13.23
N VAL A 83 7.07 -10.53 -14.45
CA VAL A 83 7.90 -10.43 -15.66
C VAL A 83 8.45 -9.00 -15.78
N PRO A 84 9.76 -8.76 -15.53
CA PRO A 84 10.34 -7.41 -15.46
C PRO A 84 10.14 -6.59 -16.73
N TYR A 85 10.25 -7.22 -17.91
CA TYR A 85 10.00 -6.55 -19.18
C TYR A 85 8.56 -6.00 -19.30
N ILE A 86 7.56 -6.74 -18.81
CA ILE A 86 6.15 -6.30 -18.81
C ILE A 86 5.96 -5.16 -17.82
N LEU A 87 6.57 -5.22 -16.63
CA LEU A 87 6.57 -4.10 -15.68
C LEU A 87 7.11 -2.82 -16.31
N GLY A 88 8.23 -2.92 -17.04
CA GLY A 88 8.81 -1.79 -17.76
C GLY A 88 7.91 -1.24 -18.86
N LEU A 89 7.21 -2.11 -19.61
CA LEU A 89 6.24 -1.68 -20.63
C LEU A 89 5.04 -0.92 -20.04
N SER A 90 4.64 -1.30 -18.83
CA SER A 90 3.53 -0.70 -18.08
C SER A 90 3.95 0.55 -17.30
N GLU A 91 5.24 0.92 -17.31
CA GLU A 91 5.79 2.05 -16.55
C GLU A 91 5.53 1.92 -15.03
N GLU A 92 5.41 0.68 -14.53
CA GLU A 92 5.28 0.39 -13.10
C GLU A 92 6.61 0.65 -12.37
N PRO A 93 6.61 1.17 -11.12
CA PRO A 93 7.85 1.55 -10.45
C PRO A 93 8.77 0.37 -10.12
N TYR A 94 10.06 0.49 -10.44
CA TYR A 94 11.11 -0.42 -9.97
C TYR A 94 12.23 0.33 -9.25
N PHE A 95 12.43 0.04 -7.96
CA PHE A 95 13.41 0.72 -7.11
C PHE A 95 14.60 -0.17 -6.70
N GLY A 96 14.90 -1.23 -7.47
CA GLY A 96 16.02 -2.14 -7.18
C GLY A 96 15.68 -3.27 -6.20
N LEU A 97 14.39 -3.47 -5.90
CA LEU A 97 13.90 -4.46 -4.93
C LEU A 97 14.39 -5.89 -5.20
N CYS A 98 14.66 -6.24 -6.46
CA CYS A 98 15.05 -7.59 -6.89
C CYS A 98 16.53 -7.71 -7.28
N ASP A 99 17.34 -6.65 -7.14
CA ASP A 99 18.69 -6.61 -7.72
C ASP A 99 19.62 -7.70 -7.14
N GLN A 100 19.44 -8.07 -5.87
CA GLN A 100 20.26 -9.07 -5.21
C GLN A 100 19.85 -10.52 -5.55
N SER A 101 18.55 -10.78 -5.64
CA SER A 101 18.01 -12.14 -5.85
C SER A 101 17.83 -12.49 -7.33
N HIS A 102 17.62 -11.48 -8.20
CA HIS A 102 17.36 -11.64 -9.63
C HIS A 102 18.27 -10.69 -10.43
N PRO A 103 19.53 -11.05 -10.69
CA PRO A 103 20.52 -10.15 -11.28
C PRO A 103 20.15 -9.53 -12.64
N LYS A 104 19.24 -10.16 -13.38
CA LYS A 104 18.75 -9.68 -14.69
C LYS A 104 17.47 -8.84 -14.62
N PHE A 105 16.85 -8.73 -13.44
CA PHE A 105 15.53 -8.09 -13.30
C PHE A 105 15.57 -6.63 -13.79
N LYS A 106 16.58 -5.88 -13.35
CA LYS A 106 16.79 -4.49 -13.76
C LYS A 106 16.99 -4.35 -15.27
N GLU A 107 17.88 -5.16 -15.86
CA GLU A 107 18.18 -5.12 -17.29
C GLU A 107 16.91 -5.38 -18.14
N GLU A 108 16.13 -6.39 -17.77
CA GLU A 108 14.88 -6.73 -18.47
C GLU A 108 13.80 -5.67 -18.29
N TYR A 109 13.70 -5.07 -17.10
CA TYR A 109 12.81 -3.94 -16.83
C TYR A 109 13.15 -2.74 -17.73
N GLU A 110 14.43 -2.38 -17.81
CA GLU A 110 14.91 -1.27 -18.64
C GLU A 110 14.65 -1.51 -20.13
N LYS A 111 14.76 -2.75 -20.62
CA LYS A 111 14.34 -3.11 -21.99
C LYS A 111 12.87 -2.79 -22.24
N GLY A 112 12.00 -3.12 -21.29
CA GLY A 112 10.56 -2.81 -21.36
C GLY A 112 10.30 -1.30 -21.44
N VAL A 113 10.92 -0.53 -20.55
CA VAL A 113 10.81 0.94 -20.53
C VAL A 113 11.27 1.56 -21.85
N ASN A 114 12.43 1.14 -22.36
CA ASN A 114 12.99 1.67 -23.60
C ASN A 114 12.12 1.32 -24.82
N HIS A 115 11.58 0.11 -24.87
CA HIS A 115 10.65 -0.29 -25.91
C HIS A 115 9.38 0.56 -25.91
N LYS A 116 8.82 0.87 -24.73
CA LYS A 116 7.66 1.75 -24.61
C LYS A 116 7.97 3.17 -25.10
N LYS A 117 9.14 3.71 -24.76
CA LYS A 117 9.59 5.04 -25.22
C LYS A 117 9.73 5.12 -26.74
N ASN A 118 10.28 4.09 -27.38
CA ASN A 118 10.46 4.05 -28.84
C ASN A 118 9.15 3.93 -29.63
N LYS A 119 8.01 3.69 -28.95
CA LYS A 119 6.68 3.59 -29.55
C LYS A 119 5.79 4.81 -29.30
N LYS A 120 6.24 5.79 -28.50
CA LYS A 120 5.56 7.07 -28.29
C LYS A 120 6.04 8.08 -29.33
#